data_AF-A0A2D8ENH1-F1
#
_entry.id   AF-A0A2D8ENH1-F1
#
_cell.length_a   1.000
_cell.length_b   1.000
_cell.length_c   1.000
_cell.angle_alpha   90.00
_cell.angle_beta   90.00
_cell.angle_gamma   90.00
#
_symmetry.space_group_name_H-M   'P 1'
#
loop_
_entity.id
_entity.type
_entity.pdbx_description
1 polymer ?
#
loop_
_entity_poly.entity_id
_entity_poly.type
_entity_poly.pdbx_seq_one_letter_code
_entity_poly.pdbx_strand_id
1 'polypeptide(L)'
;MTDSKKKLRRMCDSIAEDVEQNRAFGWDEEGDYLQAYSYSFVISSDKRYEHVRVMVAGGGPNIWIDTQDQEVQGFWGSYVYKKPIYNLDHVDDYFEEIWNSY
;
A
#
# COMPACT_ATOMS: atom_id res chain seq x y z
N MET A 1 14.68 7.44 -19.75
CA MET A 1 13.98 7.48 -18.45
C MET A 1 14.89 8.15 -17.43
N THR A 2 14.42 9.20 -16.73
CA THR A 2 15.22 9.95 -15.74
C THR A 2 15.47 9.13 -14.48
N ASP A 3 16.49 9.49 -13.69
CA ASP A 3 16.85 8.72 -12.49
C ASP A 3 15.75 8.73 -11.43
N SER A 4 15.01 9.84 -11.28
CA SER A 4 13.84 9.90 -10.39
C SER A 4 12.75 8.91 -10.81
N LYS A 5 12.51 8.75 -12.13
CA LYS A 5 11.53 7.77 -12.64
C LYS A 5 11.99 6.33 -12.39
N LYS A 6 13.29 6.04 -12.51
CA LYS A 6 13.86 4.73 -12.16
C LYS A 6 13.75 4.44 -10.67
N LYS A 7 14.02 5.44 -9.83
CA LYS A 7 13.89 5.34 -8.38
C LYS A 7 12.45 5.03 -7.98
N LEU A 8 11.48 5.78 -8.52
CA LEU A 8 10.05 5.53 -8.25
C LEU A 8 9.65 4.10 -8.60
N ARG A 9 9.99 3.61 -9.80
CA ARG A 9 9.66 2.24 -10.20
C ARG A 9 10.23 1.20 -9.25
N ARG A 10 11.52 1.32 -8.91
CA ARG A 10 12.19 0.40 -7.98
C ARG A 10 11.51 0.39 -6.61
N MET A 11 11.10 1.55 -6.11
CA MET A 11 10.38 1.62 -4.82
C MET A 11 9.01 0.95 -4.90
N CYS A 12 8.22 1.22 -5.96
CA CYS A 12 6.93 0.54 -6.15
C CYS A 12 7.10 -0.98 -6.34
N ASP A 13 8.11 -1.41 -7.07
CA ASP A 13 8.38 -2.84 -7.29
C ASP A 13 8.80 -3.52 -5.98
N SER A 14 9.60 -2.86 -5.14
CA SER A 14 9.99 -3.37 -3.82
C SER A 14 8.78 -3.49 -2.88
N ILE A 15 7.95 -2.44 -2.81
CA ILE A 15 6.74 -2.46 -1.98
C ILE A 15 5.77 -3.52 -2.47
N ALA A 16 5.61 -3.69 -3.79
CA ALA A 16 4.79 -4.75 -4.34
C ALA A 16 5.34 -6.14 -3.95
N GLU A 17 6.66 -6.33 -3.95
CA GLU A 17 7.26 -7.57 -3.48
C GLU A 17 7.00 -7.82 -1.98
N ASP A 18 7.06 -6.78 -1.15
CA ASP A 18 6.72 -6.89 0.28
C ASP A 18 5.25 -7.27 0.48
N VAL A 19 4.33 -6.70 -0.31
CA VAL A 19 2.91 -7.10 -0.31
C VAL A 19 2.75 -8.56 -0.72
N GLU A 20 3.32 -8.94 -1.86
CA GLU A 20 3.18 -10.30 -2.43
C GLU A 20 3.75 -11.38 -1.52
N GLN A 21 4.74 -11.04 -0.70
CA GLN A 21 5.37 -11.94 0.27
C GLN A 21 4.75 -11.87 1.67
N ASN A 22 3.63 -11.15 1.87
CA ASN A 22 2.98 -10.94 3.17
C ASN A 22 3.91 -10.29 4.22
N ARG A 23 4.75 -9.35 3.78
CA ARG A 23 5.72 -8.61 4.62
C ARG A 23 5.42 -7.11 4.71
N ALA A 24 4.29 -6.66 4.17
CA ALA A 24 3.97 -5.23 4.10
C ALA A 24 3.65 -4.61 5.48
N PHE A 25 2.81 -5.26 6.29
CA PHE A 25 2.35 -4.74 7.58
C PHE A 25 2.43 -5.81 8.67
N GLY A 26 2.35 -5.42 9.93
CA GLY A 26 2.35 -6.37 11.04
C GLY A 26 2.17 -5.70 12.39
N TRP A 27 1.98 -6.52 13.41
CA TRP A 27 1.68 -6.09 14.79
C TRP A 27 2.83 -6.29 15.77
N ASP A 28 3.84 -7.08 15.41
CA ASP A 28 5.01 -7.27 16.25
C ASP A 28 5.97 -6.07 16.12
N GLU A 29 6.68 -5.76 17.21
CA GLU A 29 7.65 -4.67 17.26
C GLU A 29 9.02 -5.04 16.65
N GLU A 30 9.22 -6.31 16.27
CA GLU A 30 10.49 -6.84 15.79
C GLU A 30 10.59 -6.89 14.26
N GLY A 31 9.46 -6.77 13.55
CA GLY A 31 9.38 -6.81 12.10
C GLY A 31 9.74 -5.49 11.42
N ASP A 32 10.47 -5.59 10.32
CA ASP A 32 10.74 -4.47 9.41
C ASP A 32 9.56 -4.26 8.45
N TYR A 33 8.46 -3.75 8.99
CA TYR A 33 7.22 -3.51 8.26
C TYR A 33 7.17 -2.10 7.63
N LEU A 34 6.36 -1.96 6.58
CA LEU A 34 6.07 -0.66 6.00
C LEU A 34 5.31 0.22 6.98
N GLN A 35 5.72 1.48 7.07
CA GLN A 35 4.99 2.47 7.86
C GLN A 35 3.80 3.02 7.07
N ALA A 36 2.59 2.91 7.65
CA ALA A 36 1.39 3.54 7.13
C ALA A 36 1.34 5.02 7.54
N TYR A 37 1.60 5.94 6.60
CA TYR A 37 1.57 7.39 6.84
C TYR A 37 0.14 7.95 6.84
N SER A 38 -0.73 7.38 6.01
CA SER A 38 -2.13 7.78 5.87
C SER A 38 -2.90 6.64 5.22
N TYR A 39 -4.16 6.46 5.57
CA TYR A 39 -5.02 5.45 4.94
C TYR A 39 -6.48 5.92 4.88
N SER A 40 -7.20 5.38 3.91
CA SER A 40 -8.64 5.56 3.75
C SER A 40 -9.30 4.21 3.51
N PHE A 41 -10.40 3.97 4.22
CA PHE A 41 -11.24 2.78 4.06
C PHE A 41 -12.38 3.04 3.07
N VAL A 42 -12.67 2.04 2.26
CA VAL A 42 -13.95 1.89 1.58
C VAL A 42 -14.76 0.90 2.39
N ILE A 43 -15.98 1.29 2.74
CA ILE A 43 -16.89 0.49 3.56
C ILE A 43 -18.24 0.39 2.88
N SER A 44 -18.90 -0.74 3.13
CA SER A 44 -20.26 -0.99 2.69
C SER A 44 -21.28 -0.14 3.46
N SER A 45 -22.52 -0.11 2.98
CA SER A 45 -23.63 0.57 3.68
C SER A 45 -23.94 0.00 5.07
N ASP A 46 -23.58 -1.26 5.31
CA ASP A 46 -23.72 -1.94 6.60
C ASP A 46 -22.44 -1.86 7.47
N LYS A 47 -21.53 -0.92 7.16
CA LYS A 47 -20.29 -0.63 7.89
C LYS A 47 -19.27 -1.78 7.94
N ARG A 48 -19.30 -2.67 6.94
CA ARG A 48 -18.26 -3.69 6.79
C ARG A 48 -17.11 -3.12 5.96
N TYR A 49 -15.89 -3.53 6.31
CA TYR A 49 -14.71 -3.25 5.52
C TYR A 49 -14.85 -3.83 4.11
N GLU A 50 -14.42 -3.10 3.09
CA GLU A 50 -14.33 -3.61 1.72
C GLU A 50 -12.91 -3.50 1.18
N HIS A 51 -12.31 -2.30 1.25
CA HIS A 51 -10.97 -2.05 0.74
C HIS A 51 -10.24 -0.98 1.55
N VAL A 52 -8.92 -0.98 1.45
CA VAL A 52 -8.05 0.09 1.95
C VAL A 52 -7.17 0.66 0.86
N ARG A 53 -6.93 1.96 0.95
CA ARG A 53 -5.86 2.65 0.25
C ARG A 53 -4.91 3.28 1.26
N VAL A 54 -3.64 2.88 1.25
CA VAL A 54 -2.64 3.26 2.26
C VAL A 54 -1.41 3.89 1.62
N MET A 55 -0.96 5.01 2.17
CA MET A 55 0.27 5.69 1.81
C MET A 55 1.45 5.14 2.61
N VAL A 56 2.46 4.61 1.92
CA VAL A 56 3.65 3.99 2.53
C VAL A 56 4.95 4.74 2.26
N ALA A 57 4.92 5.74 1.39
CA ALA A 57 6.03 6.67 1.18
C ALA A 57 5.52 8.07 0.82
N GLY A 58 6.12 9.10 1.40
CA GLY A 58 5.80 10.51 1.18
C GLY A 58 7.03 11.43 1.21
N GLY A 59 6.83 12.72 0.91
CA GLY A 59 7.91 13.72 0.92
C GLY A 59 8.85 13.66 -0.27
N GLY A 60 8.48 12.90 -1.30
CA GLY A 60 9.20 12.77 -2.56
C GLY A 60 8.36 11.96 -3.54
N PRO A 61 8.70 10.68 -3.83
CA PRO A 61 7.76 9.80 -4.48
C PRO A 61 6.63 9.50 -3.51
N ASN A 62 5.40 9.79 -3.91
CA ASN A 62 4.23 9.38 -3.14
C ASN A 62 3.85 7.98 -3.61
N ILE A 63 3.85 7.00 -2.71
CA ILE A 63 3.52 5.61 -3.04
C ILE A 63 2.36 5.14 -2.18
N TRP A 64 1.39 4.56 -2.86
CA TRP A 64 0.16 4.05 -2.27
C TRP A 64 -0.01 2.57 -2.60
N ILE A 65 -0.48 1.78 -1.66
CA ILE A 65 -1.03 0.45 -1.90
C ILE A 65 -2.55 0.62 -1.97
N ASP A 66 -3.15 0.13 -3.05
CA ASP A 66 -4.59 0.22 -3.32
C ASP A 66 -5.14 -1.19 -3.54
N THR A 67 -5.86 -1.71 -2.53
CA THR A 67 -6.42 -3.08 -2.55
C THR A 67 -7.64 -3.18 -3.47
N GLN A 68 -8.35 -2.07 -3.70
CA GLN A 68 -9.49 -2.03 -4.63
C GLN A 68 -9.01 -2.18 -6.08
N ASP A 69 -8.00 -1.40 -6.47
CA ASP A 69 -7.41 -1.45 -7.82
C ASP A 69 -6.37 -2.59 -7.97
N GLN A 70 -5.98 -3.25 -6.87
CA GLN A 70 -4.93 -4.28 -6.82
C GLN A 70 -3.59 -3.77 -7.35
N GLU A 71 -3.17 -2.58 -6.90
CA GLU A 71 -1.98 -1.91 -7.41
C GLU A 71 -1.16 -1.21 -6.31
N VAL A 72 0.17 -1.24 -6.49
CA VAL A 72 1.06 -0.25 -5.89
C VAL A 72 1.20 0.93 -6.87
N GLN A 73 0.72 2.10 -6.45
CA GLN A 73 0.64 3.31 -7.25
C GLN A 73 1.69 4.33 -6.79
N GLY A 74 2.66 4.61 -7.66
CA GLY A 74 3.70 5.61 -7.46
C GLY A 74 3.49 6.89 -8.26
N PHE A 75 3.70 8.03 -7.61
CA PHE A 75 3.53 9.36 -8.21
C PHE A 75 4.79 10.22 -8.00
N TRP A 76 5.27 10.84 -9.09
CA TRP A 76 6.33 11.85 -9.06
C TRP A 76 6.06 12.95 -10.10
N GLY A 77 5.51 14.08 -9.65
CA GLY A 77 5.00 15.12 -10.56
C GLY A 77 3.89 14.57 -11.46
N SER A 78 4.02 14.72 -12.78
CA SER A 78 3.08 14.15 -13.75
C SER A 78 3.36 12.68 -14.11
N TYR A 79 4.44 12.09 -13.59
CA TYR A 79 4.78 10.71 -13.88
C TYR A 79 4.12 9.77 -12.88
N VAL A 80 3.39 8.79 -13.42
CA VAL A 80 2.72 7.73 -12.67
C VAL A 80 3.31 6.39 -13.06
N TYR A 81 3.50 5.53 -12.08
CA TYR A 81 3.82 4.12 -12.27
C TYR A 81 2.88 3.28 -11.42
N LYS A 82 2.28 2.27 -12.02
CA LYS A 82 1.37 1.33 -11.37
C LYS A 82 1.96 -0.06 -11.50
N LYS A 83 2.07 -0.76 -10.39
CA LYS A 83 2.56 -2.13 -10.32
C LYS A 83 1.42 -3.01 -9.80
N PRO A 84 0.88 -3.92 -10.62
CA PRO A 84 -0.14 -4.86 -10.16
C PRO A 84 0.40 -5.74 -9.03
N ILE A 85 -0.48 -6.07 -8.10
CA ILE A 85 -0.26 -6.97 -6.97
C ILE A 85 -1.43 -7.96 -6.90
N TYR A 86 -1.21 -9.18 -6.44
CA TYR A 86 -2.21 -10.26 -6.47
C TYR A 86 -2.46 -10.91 -5.11
N ASN A 87 -1.43 -11.03 -4.27
CA ASN A 87 -1.60 -11.52 -2.90
C ASN A 87 -1.80 -10.33 -1.95
N LEU A 88 -3.08 -10.02 -1.66
CA LEU A 88 -3.52 -8.84 -0.92
C LEU A 88 -4.04 -9.16 0.47
N ASP A 89 -4.37 -10.43 0.72
CA ASP A 89 -5.08 -10.90 1.92
C ASP A 89 -4.43 -10.37 3.20
N HIS A 90 -3.10 -10.41 3.27
CA HIS A 90 -2.35 -9.89 4.43
C HIS A 90 -2.55 -8.39 4.68
N VAL A 91 -2.67 -7.58 3.62
CA VAL A 91 -2.93 -6.14 3.75
C VAL A 91 -4.38 -5.91 4.14
N ASP A 92 -5.32 -6.62 3.51
CA ASP A 92 -6.75 -6.49 3.80
C ASP A 92 -7.07 -6.93 5.23
N ASP A 93 -6.56 -8.08 5.68
CA ASP A 93 -6.76 -8.60 7.04
C ASP A 93 -6.24 -7.59 8.09
N TYR A 94 -5.03 -7.05 7.90
CA TYR A 94 -4.44 -6.08 8.81
C TYR A 94 -5.30 -4.82 8.95
N PHE A 95 -5.80 -4.29 7.84
CA PHE A 95 -6.60 -3.06 7.83
C PHE A 95 -8.07 -3.29 8.20
N GLU A 96 -8.63 -4.47 7.96
CA GLU A 96 -9.94 -4.87 8.47
C GLU A 96 -9.92 -4.97 10.01
N GLU A 97 -8.86 -5.53 10.61
CA GLU A 97 -8.67 -5.53 12.07
C GLU A 97 -8.61 -4.10 12.63
N ILE A 98 -7.88 -3.19 11.96
CA ILE A 98 -7.88 -1.76 12.35
C ILE A 98 -9.28 -1.17 12.27
N TRP A 99 -10.03 -1.41 11.18
CA TRP A 99 -11.39 -0.88 11.03
C TRP A 99 -12.32 -1.37 12.14
N ASN A 100 -12.27 -2.65 12.46
CA ASN A 100 -13.08 -3.27 13.49
C ASN A 100 -12.72 -2.82 14.92
N SER A 101 -11.62 -2.08 15.09
CA SER A 101 -11.22 -1.47 16.36
C SER A 101 -11.86 -0.10 16.64
N TYR A 102 -12.50 0.53 15.65
CA TYR A 102 -13.22 1.81 15.78
C TYR A 102 -14.67 1.62 16.28
#